data_AF-A0A2V5MNH6-F1
#
_entry.id   AF-A0A2V5MNH6-F1
#
_cell.length_a   1.000
_cell.length_b   1.000
_cell.length_c   1.000
_cell.angle_alpha   90.00
_cell.angle_beta   90.00
_cell.angle_gamma   90.00
#
_symmetry.space_group_name_H-M   'P 1'
#
loop_
_entity.id
_entity.type
_entity.pdbx_description
1 polymer ?
#
loop_
_entity_poly.entity_id
_entity_poly.type
_entity_poly.pdbx_seq_one_letter_code
_entity_poly.pdbx_strand_id
1 'polypeptide(L)'
;RSAIHNDYPEVNRPGSFPLGEVTYGSAFARLVEEMRSDEFRKAFEEKFGIDLMNRPDMITVRGRCSEKDGKIHTDSETKIITILIYMNAGWESAGGRLRLLRSGNNLDDMILEVPPTEGTLLAFRRIRSAPRDSV
;
A
#
# COMPACT_ATOMS: atom_id res chain seq x y z
N ARG A 1 1.18 19.28 2.78
CA ARG A 1 0.17 18.43 2.10
C ARG A 1 -0.04 18.89 0.66
N SER A 2 -0.55 20.10 0.39
CA SER A 2 -0.75 20.60 -0.99
C SER A 2 0.49 20.52 -1.89
N ALA A 3 1.68 20.85 -1.37
CA ALA A 3 2.92 20.69 -2.12
C ALA A 3 3.23 19.24 -2.52
N ILE A 4 2.90 18.26 -1.66
CA ILE A 4 3.12 16.84 -1.96
C ILE A 4 2.13 16.36 -3.02
N HIS A 5 0.88 16.85 -3.00
CA HIS A 5 -0.10 16.55 -4.04
C HIS A 5 0.32 17.07 -5.41
N ASN A 6 0.79 18.32 -5.47
CA ASN A 6 1.26 18.92 -6.72
C ASN A 6 2.50 18.20 -7.28
N ASP A 7 3.30 17.60 -6.40
CA ASP A 7 4.50 16.86 -6.75
C ASP A 7 4.25 15.35 -6.91
N TYR A 8 3.04 14.86 -6.65
CA TYR A 8 2.69 13.45 -6.81
C TYR A 8 2.74 13.07 -8.30
N PRO A 9 3.29 11.91 -8.66
CA PRO A 9 3.42 11.52 -10.06
C PRO A 9 2.07 11.38 -10.78
N GLU A 10 1.96 11.94 -11.98
CA GLU A 10 0.78 11.79 -12.83
C GLU A 10 0.66 10.37 -13.38
N VAL A 11 -0.17 9.55 -12.74
CA VAL A 11 -0.41 8.15 -13.12
C VAL A 11 -1.79 7.99 -13.76
N ASN A 12 -1.84 8.12 -15.09
CA ASN A 12 -3.10 8.10 -15.85
C ASN A 12 -3.55 6.69 -16.30
N ARG A 13 -2.85 5.63 -15.89
CA ARG A 13 -3.16 4.23 -16.24
C ARG A 13 -3.36 3.36 -14.99
N PRO A 14 -4.18 2.29 -15.08
CA PRO A 14 -4.37 1.39 -13.95
C PRO A 14 -3.09 0.60 -13.66
N GLY A 15 -2.86 0.30 -12.38
CA GLY A 15 -1.74 -0.50 -11.90
C GLY A 15 -0.89 0.21 -10.86
N SER A 16 0.18 -0.47 -10.42
CA SER A 16 1.18 0.05 -9.50
C SER A 16 2.50 0.24 -10.25
N PHE A 17 3.12 1.41 -10.11
CA PHE A 17 4.34 1.78 -10.83
C PHE A 17 5.49 1.98 -9.87
N PRO A 18 6.64 1.31 -10.07
CA PRO A 18 7.86 1.61 -9.34
C PRO A 18 8.23 3.10 -9.46
N LEU A 19 8.79 3.68 -8.40
CA LEU A 19 9.21 5.09 -8.42
C LEU A 19 10.16 5.43 -9.58
N GLY A 20 11.03 4.49 -9.99
CA GLY A 20 11.94 4.69 -11.12
C GLY A 20 11.28 4.77 -12.50
N GLU A 21 9.97 4.47 -12.60
CA GLU A 21 9.21 4.54 -13.85
C GLU A 21 8.34 5.80 -13.97
N VAL A 22 8.37 6.69 -12.97
CA VAL A 22 7.54 7.89 -12.91
C VAL A 22 8.37 9.13 -12.60
N THR A 23 7.85 10.30 -12.97
CA THR A 23 8.44 11.60 -12.61
C THR A 23 7.60 12.26 -11.53
N TYR A 24 8.25 12.79 -10.50
CA TYR A 24 7.61 13.44 -9.35
C TYR A 24 8.48 14.60 -8.84
N GLY A 25 7.87 15.52 -8.11
CA GLY A 25 8.53 16.71 -7.61
C GLY A 25 9.21 16.54 -6.24
N SER A 26 9.90 17.60 -5.81
CA SER A 26 10.77 17.61 -4.62
C SER A 26 10.05 17.36 -3.30
N ALA A 27 8.80 17.79 -3.13
CA ALA A 27 8.03 17.58 -1.92
C ALA A 27 7.62 16.11 -1.78
N PHE A 28 7.23 15.45 -2.87
CA PHE A 28 6.96 14.01 -2.86
C PHE A 28 8.26 13.21 -2.68
N ALA A 29 9.36 13.64 -3.29
CA ALA A 29 10.68 13.03 -3.09
C ALA A 29 11.10 13.02 -1.60
N ARG A 30 10.90 14.12 -0.87
CA ARG A 30 11.19 14.19 0.57
C ARG A 30 10.34 13.21 1.38
N LEU A 31 9.07 13.04 1.05
CA LEU A 31 8.22 12.03 1.70
C LEU A 31 8.77 10.61 1.44
N VAL A 32 9.24 10.33 0.22
CA VAL A 32 9.88 9.05 -0.11
C VAL A 32 11.15 8.83 0.70
N GLU A 33 11.97 9.87 0.89
CA GLU A 33 13.18 9.81 1.71
C GLU A 33 12.84 9.55 3.20
N GLU A 34 11.82 10.22 3.73
CA GLU A 34 11.32 9.97 5.10
C GLU A 34 10.86 8.52 5.29
N MET A 35 10.13 7.96 4.32
CA MET A 35 9.71 6.55 4.33
C MET A 35 10.89 5.56 4.25
N ARG A 36 12.04 5.99 3.75
CA ARG A 36 13.28 5.20 3.69
C ARG A 36 14.20 5.42 4.88
N SER A 37 13.85 6.32 5.78
CA SER A 37 14.67 6.65 6.94
C SER A 37 14.74 5.48 7.93
N ASP A 38 15.84 5.46 8.69
CA ASP A 38 15.99 4.53 9.81
C ASP A 38 14.92 4.70 10.89
N GLU A 39 14.45 5.94 11.09
CA GLU A 39 13.38 6.24 12.04
C GLU A 39 12.07 5.56 11.63
N PHE A 40 11.69 5.71 10.36
CA PHE A 40 10.50 5.05 9.82
C PHE A 40 10.61 3.52 9.91
N ARG A 41 11.75 2.95 9.50
CA ARG A 41 12.02 1.52 9.62
C ARG A 41 11.85 1.03 11.06
N LYS A 42 12.52 1.68 12.02
CA LYS A 42 12.48 1.29 13.44
C LYS A 42 11.08 1.35 14.03
N ALA A 43 10.28 2.34 13.65
CA ALA A 43 8.88 2.43 14.10
C ALA A 43 8.07 1.19 13.69
N PHE A 44 8.30 0.66 12.48
CA PHE A 44 7.64 -0.57 12.03
C PHE A 44 8.24 -1.84 12.64
N GLU A 45 9.55 -1.89 12.84
CA GLU A 45 10.21 -2.99 13.56
C GLU A 45 9.65 -3.14 14.98
N GLU A 46 9.53 -2.03 15.71
CA GLU A 46 8.93 -1.99 17.05
C GLU A 46 7.45 -2.38 16.99
N LYS A 47 6.68 -1.78 16.07
CA LYS A 47 5.23 -2.02 15.96
C LYS A 47 4.88 -3.47 15.67
N PHE A 48 5.69 -4.15 14.86
CA PHE A 48 5.43 -5.51 14.41
C PHE A 48 6.29 -6.58 15.09
N GLY A 49 7.29 -6.20 15.89
CA GLY A 49 8.24 -7.12 16.52
C GLY A 49 9.05 -7.90 15.48
N ILE A 50 9.54 -7.23 14.44
CA ILE A 50 10.30 -7.83 13.33
C ILE A 50 11.60 -7.06 13.09
N ASP A 51 12.58 -7.71 12.45
CA ASP A 51 13.80 -7.08 11.99
C ASP A 51 13.73 -6.84 10.47
N LEU A 52 13.83 -5.58 10.07
CA LEU A 52 13.82 -5.10 8.69
C LEU A 52 15.19 -4.59 8.25
N MET A 53 16.22 -4.69 9.10
CA MET A 53 17.57 -4.26 8.75
C MET A 53 18.07 -5.01 7.51
N ASN A 54 18.67 -4.26 6.58
CA ASN A 54 19.18 -4.76 5.29
C ASN A 54 18.13 -5.42 4.38
N ARG A 55 16.82 -5.25 4.66
CA ARG A 55 15.75 -5.69 3.76
C ARG A 55 15.46 -4.59 2.74
N PRO A 56 15.38 -4.90 1.44
CA PRO A 56 15.09 -3.89 0.43
C PRO A 56 13.65 -3.37 0.55
N ASP A 57 13.46 -2.07 0.35
CA ASP A 57 12.13 -1.49 0.14
C ASP A 57 11.70 -1.61 -1.33
N MET A 58 10.39 -1.60 -1.54
CA MET A 58 9.79 -1.42 -2.86
C MET A 58 8.62 -0.46 -2.73
N ILE A 59 8.84 0.78 -3.16
CA ILE A 59 7.81 1.80 -3.19
C ILE A 59 7.24 1.86 -4.60
N THR A 60 5.91 1.74 -4.68
CA THR A 60 5.15 1.91 -5.91
C THR A 60 4.09 2.97 -5.71
N VAL A 61 3.78 3.71 -6.76
CA VAL A 61 2.72 4.71 -6.80
C VAL A 61 1.57 4.22 -7.67
N ARG A 62 0.37 4.72 -7.38
CA ARG A 62 -0.84 4.36 -8.10
C ARG A 62 -1.72 5.57 -8.29
N GLY A 63 -2.33 5.69 -9.47
CA GLY A 63 -3.30 6.74 -9.78
C GLY A 63 -4.69 6.22 -10.11
N ARG A 64 -4.81 5.06 -10.76
CA ARG A 64 -6.11 4.46 -11.11
C ARG A 64 -6.22 3.00 -10.69
N CYS A 65 -7.42 2.61 -10.31
CA CYS A 65 -7.80 1.21 -10.10
C CYS A 65 -8.59 0.68 -11.30
N SER A 66 -8.39 -0.59 -11.63
CA SER A 66 -9.23 -1.35 -12.54
C SER A 66 -10.11 -2.33 -11.76
N GLU A 67 -11.14 -2.87 -12.41
CA GLU A 67 -12.01 -3.90 -11.81
C GLU A 67 -11.25 -5.15 -11.35
N LYS A 68 -10.12 -5.46 -12.01
CA LYS A 68 -9.29 -6.63 -11.67
C LYS A 68 -8.57 -6.47 -10.33
N ASP A 69 -8.41 -5.25 -9.86
CA ASP A 69 -7.64 -4.95 -8.66
C ASP A 69 -8.43 -5.17 -7.35
N GLY A 70 -9.72 -5.51 -7.44
CA GLY A 70 -10.58 -5.83 -6.29
C GLY A 70 -10.64 -7.31 -5.93
N LYS A 71 -9.88 -8.18 -6.61
CA LYS A 71 -9.89 -9.62 -6.33
C LYS A 71 -9.30 -9.92 -4.96
N ILE A 72 -9.91 -10.86 -4.25
CA ILE A 72 -9.36 -11.37 -2.99
C ILE A 72 -8.01 -12.03 -3.27
N HIS A 73 -6.97 -11.58 -2.57
CA HIS A 73 -5.65 -12.18 -2.61
C HIS A 73 -4.90 -11.88 -1.32
N THR A 74 -3.89 -12.69 -1.03
CA THR A 74 -2.81 -12.30 -0.12
C THR A 74 -1.71 -11.65 -0.92
N ASP A 75 -0.96 -10.75 -0.28
CA ASP A 75 0.25 -10.19 -0.86
C ASP A 75 1.28 -11.26 -1.28
N SER A 76 2.14 -10.88 -2.23
CA SER A 76 3.24 -11.70 -2.74
C SER A 76 4.06 -12.34 -1.62
N GLU A 77 4.52 -13.58 -1.84
CA GLU A 77 5.28 -14.35 -0.85
C GLU A 77 6.61 -13.71 -0.45
N THR A 78 7.13 -12.82 -1.31
CA THR A 78 8.35 -12.06 -1.06
C THR A 78 8.17 -10.91 -0.06
N LYS A 79 6.93 -10.50 0.25
CA LYS A 79 6.67 -9.41 1.20
C LYS A 79 6.68 -9.89 2.64
N ILE A 80 7.33 -9.11 3.51
CA ILE A 80 7.30 -9.28 4.96
C ILE A 80 6.13 -8.48 5.55
N ILE A 81 6.09 -7.18 5.23
CA ILE A 81 5.00 -6.26 5.56
C ILE A 81 4.57 -5.49 4.32
N THR A 82 3.34 -5.00 4.35
CA THR A 82 2.82 -4.03 3.38
C THR A 82 2.39 -2.79 4.13
N ILE A 83 2.77 -1.63 3.59
CA ILE A 83 2.36 -0.31 4.08
C ILE A 83 1.69 0.41 2.90
N LEU A 84 0.51 0.96 3.15
CA LEU A 84 -0.27 1.75 2.21
C LEU A 84 -0.49 3.13 2.81
N ILE A 85 -0.23 4.17 2.02
CA ILE A 85 -0.50 5.55 2.39
C ILE A 85 -1.43 6.13 1.33
N TYR A 86 -2.62 6.54 1.75
CA TYR A 86 -3.58 7.18 0.85
C TYR A 86 -3.27 8.67 0.73
N MET A 87 -3.15 9.15 -0.51
CA MET A 87 -2.88 10.55 -0.83
C MET A 87 -4.03 11.19 -1.63
N ASN A 88 -5.26 10.66 -1.52
CA ASN A 88 -6.41 11.21 -2.24
C ASN A 88 -6.92 12.47 -1.55
N ALA A 89 -6.64 13.66 -2.11
CA ALA A 89 -7.09 14.96 -1.58
C ALA A 89 -8.62 15.07 -1.40
N GLY A 90 -9.39 14.21 -2.07
CA GLY A 90 -10.81 13.98 -1.84
C GLY A 90 -11.22 12.60 -2.35
N TRP A 91 -12.20 11.98 -1.71
CA TRP A 91 -12.77 10.70 -2.15
C TRP A 91 -14.27 10.66 -1.85
N GLU A 92 -15.09 10.77 -2.90
CA GLU A 92 -16.56 10.80 -2.77
C GLU A 92 -17.22 9.47 -3.17
N SER A 93 -16.48 8.57 -3.83
CA SER A 93 -17.02 7.28 -4.28
C SER A 93 -17.17 6.30 -3.12
N ALA A 94 -18.28 5.53 -3.12
CA ALA A 94 -18.46 4.41 -2.22
C ALA A 94 -17.50 3.23 -2.52
N GLY A 95 -16.94 3.17 -3.75
CA GLY A 95 -15.97 2.16 -4.17
C GLY A 95 -14.53 2.48 -3.80
N GLY A 96 -13.60 1.57 -4.12
CA GLY A 96 -12.14 1.75 -3.95
C GLY A 96 -11.62 1.67 -2.51
N ARG A 97 -12.49 1.32 -1.56
CA ARG A 97 -12.11 1.04 -0.17
C ARG A 97 -11.38 -0.29 -0.06
N LEU A 98 -10.35 -0.34 0.78
CA LEU A 98 -9.66 -1.59 1.04
C LEU A 98 -10.41 -2.39 2.10
N ARG A 99 -10.64 -3.68 1.82
CA ARG A 99 -11.23 -4.60 2.78
C ARG A 99 -10.18 -5.61 3.24
N LEU A 100 -10.02 -5.71 4.55
CA LEU A 100 -9.31 -6.81 5.19
C LEU A 100 -10.34 -7.88 5.53
N LEU A 101 -10.12 -9.11 5.08
CA LEU A 101 -11.08 -10.21 5.17
C LEU A 101 -10.60 -11.29 6.14
N ARG A 102 -11.53 -11.99 6.79
CA ARG A 102 -11.22 -13.16 7.62
C ARG A 102 -10.96 -14.40 6.76
N SER A 103 -11.62 -14.49 5.61
CA SER A 103 -11.54 -15.61 4.67
C SER A 103 -11.08 -15.18 3.27
N GLY A 104 -10.48 -16.12 2.54
CA GLY A 104 -9.93 -15.87 1.20
C GLY A 104 -10.95 -15.97 0.05
N ASN A 105 -12.23 -16.20 0.36
CA ASN A 105 -13.25 -16.53 -0.63
C ASN A 105 -14.57 -15.75 -0.45
N ASN A 106 -14.68 -14.88 0.55
CA ASN A 106 -15.88 -14.08 0.80
C ASN A 106 -15.54 -12.60 1.03
N LEU A 107 -15.98 -11.73 0.11
CA LEU A 107 -15.76 -10.28 0.20
C LEU A 107 -16.54 -9.61 1.34
N ASP A 108 -17.61 -10.24 1.82
CA ASP A 108 -18.46 -9.70 2.88
C ASP A 108 -18.01 -10.15 4.27
N ASP A 109 -17.09 -11.11 4.36
CA ASP A 109 -16.51 -11.60 5.61
C ASP A 109 -15.36 -10.70 6.09
N MET A 110 -15.71 -9.44 6.37
CA MET A 110 -14.78 -8.36 6.66
C MET A 110 -14.30 -8.37 8.13
N ILE A 111 -13.00 -8.15 8.31
CA ILE A 111 -12.39 -7.70 9.57
C ILE A 111 -12.55 -6.19 9.70
N LEU A 112 -12.19 -5.47 8.63
CA LEU A 112 -12.13 -4.02 8.57
C LEU A 112 -12.28 -3.54 7.13
N GLU A 113 -12.99 -2.43 6.94
CA GLU A 113 -12.98 -1.66 5.70
C GLU A 113 -12.28 -0.32 5.96
N VAL A 114 -11.31 0.03 5.12
CA VAL A 114 -10.48 1.24 5.25
C VAL A 114 -10.81 2.19 4.10
N PRO A 115 -11.29 3.41 4.40
CA PRO A 115 -11.55 4.40 3.37
C PRO A 115 -10.22 4.94 2.81
N PRO A 116 -10.14 5.24 1.51
CA PRO A 116 -8.93 5.72 0.87
C PRO A 116 -8.73 7.23 1.08
N THR A 117 -8.87 7.69 2.32
CA THR A 117 -8.83 9.12 2.68
C THR A 117 -7.39 9.59 2.86
N GLU A 118 -7.06 10.80 2.38
CA GLU A 118 -5.73 11.40 2.56
C GLU A 118 -5.19 11.26 4.00
N GLY A 119 -3.92 10.84 4.11
CA GLY A 119 -3.23 10.71 5.38
C GLY A 119 -3.54 9.42 6.13
N THR A 120 -4.42 8.57 5.58
CA THR A 120 -4.64 7.22 6.10
C THR A 120 -3.42 6.37 5.78
N LEU A 121 -2.78 5.87 6.83
CA LEU A 121 -1.74 4.85 6.75
C LEU A 121 -2.32 3.53 7.26
N LEU A 122 -2.20 2.49 6.45
CA LEU A 122 -2.48 1.12 6.85
C LEU A 122 -1.21 0.29 6.69
N ALA A 123 -0.86 -0.47 7.72
CA ALA A 123 0.23 -1.43 7.64
C ALA A 123 -0.20 -2.78 8.19
N PHE A 124 0.22 -3.86 7.53
CA PHE A 124 -0.04 -5.22 7.98
C PHE A 124 1.10 -6.16 7.61
N ARG A 125 1.28 -7.21 8.41
CA ARG A 125 2.19 -8.32 8.08
C ARG A 125 1.55 -9.21 7.04
N ARG A 126 2.33 -9.67 6.06
CA ARG A 126 1.86 -10.65 5.08
C ARG A 126 1.47 -11.94 5.81
N ILE A 127 0.32 -12.50 5.45
CA ILE A 127 -0.12 -13.82 5.89
C ILE A 127 0.10 -14.84 4.77
N ARG A 128 0.49 -16.06 5.13
CA ARG A 128 0.55 -17.17 4.16
C ARG A 128 -0.87 -17.49 3.70
N SER A 129 -1.08 -17.59 2.39
CA SER A 129 -2.23 -18.30 1.86
C SER A 129 -2.12 -19.77 2.27
N ALA A 130 -3.25 -20.40 2.60
CA ALA A 130 -3.26 -21.86 2.74
C ALA A 130 -2.67 -22.50 1.47
N PRO A 131 -1.91 -23.61 1.58
CA PRO A 131 -1.49 -24.35 0.40
C PRO A 131 -2.71 -24.60 -0.48
N ARG A 132 -2.59 -24.30 -1.78
CA ARG A 132 -3.54 -24.89 -2.72
C ARG A 132 -3.21 -26.38 -2.71
N ASP A 133 -4.09 -27.20 -2.14
CA ASP A 133 -4.00 -28.64 -2.32
C ASP A 133 -3.89 -28.88 -3.83
N SER A 134 -2.73 -29.36 -4.25
CA SER A 134 -2.46 -29.77 -5.61
C SER A 134 -3.37 -30.96 -5.90
N VAL A 135 -4.40 -30.73 -6.72
CA VAL A 135 -5.18 -31.78 -7.39
C VAL A 135 -4.29 -32.45 -8.43
#